data_AF-A0A3N1UHG3-F1
#
_entry.id   AF-A0A3N1UHG3-F1
#
_cell.length_a   1.000
_cell.length_b   1.000
_cell.length_c   1.000
_cell.angle_alpha   90.00
_cell.angle_beta   90.00
_cell.angle_gamma   90.00
#
_symmetry.space_group_name_H-M   'P 1'
#
loop_
_entity.id
_entity.type
_entity.pdbx_description
1 polymer ?
#
loop_
_entity_poly.entity_id
_entity_poly.type
_entity_poly.pdbx_seq_one_letter_code
_entity_poly.pdbx_strand_id
1 'polypeptide(L)' 'MTEEKTNARLERWERHRRRWYLLYFYVGVGINLVLYFTKPYGFDPSGSLFWGSFYGIGIPLCTMFLGVSIHRKLLGA' A
#
# COMPACT_ATOMS: atom_id res chain seq x y z
N MET A 1 -20.67 6.13 -17.09
CA MET A 1 -20.98 5.96 -15.64
C MET A 1 -21.54 7.30 -15.19
N THR A 2 -22.79 7.37 -14.71
CA THR A 2 -23.42 8.64 -14.29
C THR A 2 -22.63 9.24 -13.13
N GLU A 3 -22.38 10.55 -13.14
CA GLU A 3 -21.58 11.26 -12.12
C GLU A 3 -22.02 10.95 -10.68
N GLU A 4 -23.33 10.79 -10.48
CA GLU A 4 -23.95 10.40 -9.22
C GLU A 4 -23.41 9.06 -8.65
N LYS A 5 -23.16 8.07 -9.52
CA LYS A 5 -22.59 6.77 -9.12
C LYS A 5 -21.12 6.89 -8.74
N THR A 6 -20.38 7.78 -9.40
CA THR A 6 -18.96 8.06 -9.10
C THR A 6 -18.83 8.71 -7.73
N ASN A 7 -19.65 9.74 -7.46
CA ASN A 7 -19.69 10.45 -6.19
C ASN A 7 -20.06 9.53 -5.02
N ALA A 8 -21.06 8.66 -5.19
CA ALA A 8 -21.45 7.70 -4.14
C ALA A 8 -20.34 6.69 -3.81
N ARG A 9 -19.53 6.29 -4.80
CA ARG A 9 -18.38 5.37 -4.57
C ARG A 9 -17.23 6.09 -3.86
N LEU A 10 -16.94 7.33 -4.23
CA LEU A 10 -15.93 8.16 -3.56
C LEU A 10 -16.32 8.43 -2.10
N GLU A 11 -17.57 8.79 -1.83
CA GLU A 11 -18.05 9.05 -0.47
C GLU A 11 -17.98 7.79 0.41
N ARG A 12 -18.37 6.63 -0.13
CA ARG A 12 -18.24 5.34 0.57
C ARG A 12 -16.79 5.01 0.87
N TRP A 13 -15.89 5.32 -0.06
CA TRP A 13 -14.45 5.12 0.12
C TRP A 13 -13.89 6.04 1.20
N GLU A 14 -14.25 7.33 1.19
CA GLU A 14 -13.82 8.31 2.19
C GLU A 14 -14.29 7.93 3.59
N ARG A 15 -15.53 7.47 3.72
CA ARG A 15 -16.08 6.97 4.99
C ARG A 15 -15.26 5.82 5.59
N HIS A 16 -14.62 5.01 4.74
CA HIS A 16 -13.79 3.88 5.14
C HIS A 16 -12.30 4.11 4.90
N ARG A 17 -11.87 5.37 4.68
CA ARG A 17 -10.50 5.72 4.28
C ARG A 17 -9.45 5.07 5.18
N ARG A 18 -9.64 5.12 6.50
CA ARG A 18 -8.72 4.49 7.47
C ARG A 18 -8.54 2.98 7.22
N ARG A 19 -9.62 2.25 6.92
CA ARG A 19 -9.56 0.81 6.64
C ARG A 19 -8.79 0.53 5.35
N TRP A 20 -9.00 1.34 4.31
CA TRP A 20 -8.26 1.20 3.05
C TRP A 20 -6.77 1.50 3.22
N TYR A 21 -6.41 2.55 3.97
CA TYR A 21 -5.01 2.85 4.27
C TYR A 21 -4.33 1.69 5.01
N LEU A 22 -4.99 1.13 6.04
CA LEU A 22 -4.48 -0.03 6.76
C LEU A 22 -4.35 -1.26 5.86
N LEU A 23 -5.35 -1.52 5.00
CA LEU A 23 -5.29 -2.62 4.04
C LEU A 23 -4.02 -2.51 3.17
N TYR A 24 -3.76 -1.35 2.57
CA TYR A 24 -2.59 -1.16 1.72
C TYR A 24 -1.27 -1.21 2.46
N PHE A 25 -1.25 -0.69 3.68
CA PHE A 25 -0.10 -0.82 4.56
C PHE A 25 0.22 -2.29 4.84
N TYR A 26 -0.77 -3.10 5.22
CA TYR A 26 -0.59 -4.53 5.46
C TYR A 26 -0.22 -5.31 4.20
N VAL A 27 -0.74 -4.93 3.04
CA VAL A 27 -0.29 -5.49 1.75
C VAL A 27 1.20 -5.19 1.55
N GLY A 28 1.65 -3.97 1.83
CA GLY A 28 3.07 -3.62 1.74
C GLY A 28 3.95 -4.36 2.77
N VAL A 29 3.45 -4.61 3.98
CA VAL A 29 4.12 -5.49 4.96
C VAL A 29 4.24 -6.91 4.39
N GLY A 30 3.18 -7.44 3.79
CA GLY A 30 3.18 -8.75 3.13
C GLY A 30 4.19 -8.83 1.99
N ILE A 31 4.25 -7.80 1.13
CA ILE A 31 5.25 -7.70 0.06
C ILE A 31 6.67 -7.69 0.64
N ASN A 32 6.91 -6.90 1.69
CA ASN A 32 8.20 -6.84 2.36
C ASN A 32 8.60 -8.21 2.95
N LEU A 33 7.65 -8.94 3.54
CA LEU A 33 7.88 -10.31 4.02
C LEU A 33 8.21 -11.27 2.88
N VAL A 34 7.45 -11.22 1.77
CA VAL A 34 7.73 -12.07 0.61
C VAL A 34 9.14 -11.79 0.07
N LEU A 35 9.51 -10.51 -0.09
CA LEU A 35 10.85 -10.11 -0.53
C LEU A 35 11.96 -10.60 0.41
N TYR A 36 11.69 -10.67 1.71
CA TYR A 36 12.63 -11.21 2.69
C TYR A 36 12.80 -12.73 2.55
N PHE A 37 11.73 -13.46 2.27
CA PHE A 37 11.73 -14.94 2.20
C PHE A 37 12.13 -15.51 0.83
N THR A 38 12.11 -14.73 -0.26
CA THR A 38 12.42 -15.21 -1.62
C THR A 38 13.91 -15.29 -1.96
N LYS A 39 14.79 -15.47 -0.96
CA LYS A 39 16.24 -15.65 -1.17
C LYS A 39 16.53 -16.85 -2.10
N PRO A 40 17.53 -16.75 -3.01
CA PRO A 40 18.53 -15.67 -3.16
C PRO A 40 18.10 -14.49 -4.05
N TYR A 41 16.92 -14.53 -4.67
CA TYR A 41 16.41 -13.45 -5.54
C TYR A 41 15.71 -12.32 -4.76
N GLY A 42 15.47 -12.56 -3.47
CA GLY A 42 14.90 -11.61 -2.53
C GLY A 42 15.86 -10.47 -2.13
N PHE A 43 15.28 -9.36 -1.71
CA PHE A 43 16.02 -8.19 -1.27
C PHE A 43 16.33 -8.31 0.22
N ASP A 44 17.60 -8.47 0.58
CA ASP A 44 18.03 -8.60 1.97
C ASP A 44 18.82 -7.37 2.45
N PRO A 45 18.14 -6.35 2.95
CA PRO A 45 18.79 -5.19 3.55
C PRO A 45 19.37 -5.49 4.94
N SER A 46 19.24 -6.72 5.48
CA SER A 46 19.69 -7.09 6.83
C SER A 46 21.21 -7.06 7.03
N GLY A 47 22.00 -6.87 5.95
CA GLY A 47 23.42 -6.51 6.07
C GLY A 47 23.66 -5.23 6.89
N SER A 48 22.62 -4.40 7.09
CA SER A 48 22.64 -3.28 8.02
C SER A 48 21.27 -3.07 8.67
N LEU A 49 21.24 -2.90 10.00
CA LEU A 49 20.03 -2.59 10.77
C LEU A 49 19.29 -1.35 10.23
N PHE A 50 20.06 -0.35 9.77
CA PHE A 50 19.53 0.88 9.20
C PHE A 50 18.72 0.60 7.93
N TRP A 51 19.32 -0.13 6.99
CA TRP A 51 18.63 -0.48 5.74
C TRP A 51 17.46 -1.41 6.01
N GLY A 52 17.60 -2.41 6.90
CA GLY A 52 16.49 -3.26 7.32
C GLY A 52 15.28 -2.47 7.82
N SER A 53 15.52 -1.46 8.65
CA SER A 53 14.47 -0.59 9.19
C SER A 53 13.88 0.34 8.14
N PHE A 54 14.73 0.93 7.29
CA PHE A 54 14.33 1.83 6.22
C PHE A 54 13.40 1.16 5.22
N TYR A 55 13.76 -0.04 4.75
CA TYR A 55 12.92 -0.79 3.81
C TYR A 55 11.71 -1.43 4.51
N GLY A 56 11.87 -1.85 5.77
CA GLY A 56 10.78 -2.41 6.58
C GLY A 56 9.62 -1.44 6.81
N ILE A 57 9.89 -0.13 6.85
CA ILE A 57 8.86 0.91 6.97
C ILE A 57 8.55 1.53 5.59
N GLY A 58 9.58 1.75 4.79
CA GLY A 58 9.48 2.41 3.48
C GLY A 58 8.59 1.65 2.51
N ILE A 59 8.74 0.32 2.40
CA ILE A 59 7.92 -0.50 1.49
C ILE A 59 6.43 -0.40 1.88
N PRO A 60 6.01 -0.67 3.13
CA PRO A 60 4.62 -0.46 3.55
C PRO A 60 4.06 0.94 3.29
N LEU A 61 4.83 2.01 3.55
CA LEU A 61 4.39 3.38 3.31
C LEU A 61 4.24 3.69 1.83
N CYS A 62 5.19 3.25 0.99
CA CYS A 62 5.12 3.39 -0.46
C CYS A 62 3.91 2.63 -1.02
N THR A 63 3.70 1.38 -0.60
CA THR A 63 2.52 0.59 -1.03
C THR A 63 1.22 1.25 -0.59
N MET A 64 1.17 1.80 0.63
CA MET A 64 0.02 2.56 1.11
C MET A 64 -0.29 3.77 0.22
N PHE A 65 0.72 4.58 -0.08
CA PHE A 65 0.56 5.77 -0.92
C PHE A 65 0.12 5.42 -2.35
N LEU A 66 0.76 4.42 -2.96
CA LEU A 66 0.43 3.95 -4.31
C LEU A 66 -0.96 3.33 -4.36
N GLY A 67 -1.31 2.48 -3.39
CA GLY A 67 -2.63 1.84 -3.30
C GLY A 67 -3.76 2.85 -3.14
N VAL A 68 -3.55 3.90 -2.35
CA VAL A 68 -4.51 5.01 -2.24
C VAL A 68 -4.63 5.77 -3.56
N SER A 69 -3.50 6.14 -4.16
CA SER A 69 -3.48 6.93 -5.40
C SER A 69 -4.16 6.19 -6.56
N ILE A 70 -3.86 4.89 -6.72
CA ILE A 70 -4.47 4.03 -7.74
C ILE A 70 -5.96 3.85 -7.46
N HIS A 71 -6.37 3.57 -6.22
CA HIS A 71 -7.79 3.37 -5.90
C HIS A 71 -8.60 4.65 -6.10
N ARG A 72 -8.08 5.83 -5.74
CA ARG A 72 -8.76 7.10 -6.03
C ARG A 72 -8.91 7.34 -7.54
N LYS A 73 -7.86 7.08 -8.32
CA LYS A 73 -7.91 7.19 -9.79
C LYS A 73 -8.92 6.21 -10.42
N LEU A 74 -9.02 4.98 -9.90
CA LEU A 74 -10.01 3.99 -10.32
C LEU A 74 -11.45 4.37 -9.96
N LEU A 75 -11.63 5.17 -8.91
CA LEU A 75 -12.92 5.72 -8.52
C LEU A 75 -13.29 6.98 -9.30
N GLY A 76 -12.42 7.48 -10.19
CA GLY A 76 -12.67 8.64 -11.04
C GLY A 76 -12.34 9.99 -10.38
N ALA A 77 -11.52 9.99 -9.33
CA ALA A 77 -10.94 11.20 -8.73
C ALA A 77 -9.56 11.54 -9.31
#